data_AF-A0A699W760-F1
#
_entry.id   AF-A0A699W760-F1
#
_cell.length_a   1.000
_cell.length_b   1.000
_cell.length_c   1.000
_cell.angle_alpha   90.00
_cell.angle_beta   90.00
_cell.angle_gamma   90.00
#
_symmetry.space_group_name_H-M   'P 1'
#
loop_
_entity.id
_entity.type
_entity.pdbx_description
1 polymer ?
#
loop_
_entity_poly.entity_id
_entity_poly.type
_entity_poly.pdbx_seq_one_letter_code
_entity_poly.pdbx_strand_id
1 'polypeptide(L)' 'MRKGEKFVWNEEREKSFEELNQRLVSAPVLTLPSGSGGFQIYSDASK' A
#
# COMPACT_ATOMS: atom_id res chain seq x y z
N MET A 1 -16.11 -9.29 -2.50
CA MET A 1 -16.14 -10.38 -3.49
C MET A 1 -16.56 -11.66 -2.79
N ARG A 2 -17.43 -12.47 -3.40
CA ARG A 2 -17.85 -13.75 -2.82
C ARG A 2 -16.99 -14.89 -3.36
N LYS A 3 -16.69 -15.87 -2.51
CA LYS A 3 -15.97 -17.08 -2.93
C LYS A 3 -16.77 -17.80 -4.02
N GLY A 4 -16.12 -18.12 -5.14
CA GLY A 4 -16.74 -18.80 -6.29
C GLY A 4 -17.27 -17.85 -7.38
N GLU A 5 -17.26 -16.54 -7.15
CA GLU A 5 -17.62 -15.56 -8.17
C GLU A 5 -16.41 -15.26 -9.07
N LYS A 6 -16.62 -15.22 -10.39
CA LYS A 6 -15.53 -14.94 -11.33
C LYS A 6 -15.08 -13.50 -11.18
N PHE A 7 -13.80 -13.31 -10.84
CA PHE A 7 -13.22 -11.98 -10.86
C PHE A 7 -13.03 -11.52 -12.30
N VAL A 8 -13.61 -10.37 -12.64
CA VAL A 8 -13.46 -9.75 -13.96
C VAL A 8 -12.26 -8.82 -13.93
N TRP A 9 -11.24 -9.09 -14.73
CA TRP A 9 -10.15 -8.12 -14.88
C TRP A 9 -10.59 -7.03 -15.87
N ASN A 10 -10.51 -5.77 -15.46
CA ASN A 10 -10.86 -4.62 -16.29
C ASN A 10 -9.79 -3.53 -16.16
N GLU A 11 -9.83 -2.53 -17.04
CA GLU A 11 -8.80 -1.47 -17.10
C GLU A 11 -8.66 -0.70 -15.77
N GLU A 12 -9.76 -0.46 -15.05
CA GLU A 12 -9.75 0.20 -13.75
C GLU A 12 -9.00 -0.61 -12.68
N ARG A 13 -9.17 -1.94 -12.69
CA ARG A 13 -8.49 -2.87 -11.77
C ARG A 13 -7.02 -3.00 -12.11
N GLU A 14 -6.67 -3.04 -13.40
CA GLU A 14 -5.27 -3.00 -13.84
C GLU A 14 -4.60 -1.73 -13.35
N LYS A 15 -5.20 -0.56 -13.60
CA LYS A 15 -4.62 0.72 -13.19
C LYS A 15 -4.41 0.81 -11.68
N SER A 16 -5.37 0.33 -10.89
CA SER A 16 -5.25 0.28 -9.43
C SER A 16 -4.14 -0.66 -8.98
N PHE A 17 -3.97 -1.80 -9.67
CA PHE A 17 -2.93 -2.76 -9.39
C PHE A 17 -1.53 -2.24 -9.75
N GLU A 18 -1.40 -1.59 -10.91
CA GLU A 18 -0.16 -0.92 -11.33
C GLU A 18 0.25 0.17 -10.33
N GLU A 19 -0.69 1.00 -9.86
CA GLU A 19 -0.41 2.01 -8.84
C GLU A 19 0.08 1.38 -7.53
N LEU A 20 -0.56 0.30 -7.07
CA LEU A 20 -0.10 -0.44 -5.89
C LEU A 20 1.31 -0.99 -6.10
N ASN A 21 1.59 -1.57 -7.27
CA ASN A 21 2.90 -2.13 -7.59
C ASN A 21 3.97 -1.02 -7.62
N GLN A 22 3.68 0.13 -8.23
CA GLN A 22 4.57 1.29 -8.20
C GLN A 22 4.87 1.75 -6.78
N ARG A 23 3.86 1.86 -5.91
CA ARG A 23 4.04 2.26 -4.50
C ARG A 23 4.87 1.24 -3.71
N LEU A 24 4.70 -0.06 -3.97
CA LEU A 24 5.45 -1.12 -3.29
C LEU A 24 6.90 -1.21 -3.76
N VAL A 25 7.13 -1.11 -5.07
CA VAL A 25 8.49 -1.16 -5.65
C VAL A 25 9.29 0.10 -5.33
N SER A 26 8.63 1.26 -5.24
CA SER A 26 9.28 2.54 -4.92
C SER A 26 9.31 2.89 -3.43
N ALA A 27 8.70 2.07 -2.56
CA ALA A 27 8.65 2.38 -1.13
C ALA A 27 10.09 2.54 -0.58
N PRO A 28 10.38 3.65 0.13
CA PRO A 28 11.70 3.86 0.70
C PRO A 28 11.99 2.75 1.71
N VAL A 29 13.25 2.30 1.74
CA VAL A 29 13.72 1.33 2.73
C VAL A 29 13.37 1.87 4.12
N LEU A 30 12.42 1.21 4.77
CA LEU A 30 12.07 1.46 6.16
C LEU A 30 13.30 1.12 7.00
N THR A 31 14.16 2.12 7.18
CA THR A 31 15.41 1.96 7.89
C THR A 31 15.08 1.70 9.34
N LEU A 32 15.79 0.76 9.96
CA LEU A 32 15.59 0.46 11.37
C LEU A 32 15.80 1.73 12.20
N PRO A 33 14.81 2.17 12.98
CA PRO A 33 14.95 3.34 13.83
C PRO A 33 16.02 3.08 14.89
N SER A 34 16.97 4.01 15.05
CA SER A 34 17.99 3.90 16.09
C SER A 34 17.33 4.09 17.46
N GLY A 35 17.48 3.10 18.34
CA GLY A 35 16.74 3.00 19.61
C GLY A 35 17.01 4.10 20.64
N SER A 36 17.84 5.09 20.34
CA SER A 36 18.14 6.24 21.20
C SER A 36 17.29 7.47 20.90
N GLY A 37 16.60 7.51 19.75
CA GLY A 37 15.66 8.58 19.39
C GLY A 37 14.21 8.12 19.61
N GLY A 38 13.40 8.91 20.33
CA GLY A 38 11.98 8.63 20.46
C GLY A 38 11.27 8.54 19.09
N PHE A 39 10.10 7.91 19.07
CA PHE A 39 9.34 7.69 17.83
C PHE A 39 8.29 8.79 17.62
N GLN A 40 8.19 9.31 16.40
CA GLN A 40 7.11 10.20 15.99
C GLN A 40 6.06 9.39 15.21
N ILE A 41 4.83 9.32 15.73
CA ILE A 41 3.72 8.61 15.09
C ILE A 41 2.83 9.62 14.39
N TYR A 42 2.60 9.41 13.09
CA TYR A 42 1.64 10.19 12.30
C TYR A 42 0.44 9.31 11.99
N SER A 43 -0.77 9.83 12.20
CA SER A 43 -2.03 9.17 11.86
C SER A 43 -2.82 10.09 10.94
N ASP A 44 -3.26 9.54 9.81
CA ASP A 44 -4.22 10.20 8.92
C ASP A 44 -5.58 9.51 9.05
N ALA A 45 -6.64 10.30 9.10
CA ALA A 45 -8.03 9.84 9.22
C ALA A 45 -8.89 10.44 8.11
N SER A 46 -8.32 10.52 6.91
CA SER A 46 -9.06 10.90 5.71
C SER A 46 -10.14 9.86 5.38
N LYS A 47 -11.18 10.31 4.68
CA LYS A 47 -12.45 9.61 4.47
C LYS A 47 -12.47 8.79 3.20
#